data_AF-A0A7Z3CD92-F1
#
_entry.id   AF-A0A7Z3CD92-F1
#
_cell.length_a   1.000
_cell.length_b   1.000
_cell.length_c   1.000
_cell.angle_alpha   90.00
_cell.angle_beta   90.00
_cell.angle_gamma   90.00
#
_symmetry.space_group_name_H-M   'P 1'
#
loop_
_entity.id
_entity.type
_entity.pdbx_description
1 polymer ?
#
loop_
_entity_poly.entity_id
_entity_poly.type
_entity_poly.pdbx_seq_one_letter_code
_entity_poly.pdbx_strand_id
1 'polypeptide(L)'
;MSRDDLLLKMYDQMFNDINRHIMVVWQSVGVLVGAFAVFALVEKNVVPLDFAVCIVLLLALWLMAHLFDAAYWYNRNLVIIANIERQFLRKEDLKEIHYYFGSHRPSNKMIYHLRIQMTLGIALTLMVLSYHFYIRVVPGLDLPLSNISLVRCLPYLLTIAAALYLLKLKNDCKKKYEEFLRESPGKTIDTTGTSFGIGHGH
;
A
#
# COMPACT_ATOMS: atom_id res chain seq x y z
N MET A 1 -29.76 14.49 17.70
CA MET A 1 -28.88 14.48 16.51
C MET A 1 -29.70 13.95 15.36
N SER A 2 -29.86 14.74 14.30
CA SER A 2 -30.61 14.30 13.12
C SER A 2 -29.81 13.24 12.34
N ARG A 3 -30.47 12.50 11.45
CA ARG A 3 -29.79 11.58 10.53
C ARG A 3 -28.77 12.33 9.67
N ASP A 4 -29.13 13.53 9.22
CA ASP A 4 -28.29 14.32 8.33
C ASP A 4 -27.04 14.81 9.07
N ASP A 5 -27.18 15.22 10.33
CA ASP A 5 -26.05 15.57 11.20
C ASP A 5 -25.08 14.39 11.38
N LEU A 6 -25.62 13.18 11.55
CA LEU A 6 -24.82 11.96 11.69
C LEU A 6 -24.05 11.66 10.41
N LEU A 7 -24.70 11.77 9.25
CA LEU A 7 -24.07 11.51 7.96
C LEU A 7 -22.97 12.53 7.63
N LEU A 8 -23.18 13.81 7.94
CA LEU A 8 -22.14 14.84 7.77
C LEU A 8 -20.94 14.59 8.69
N LYS A 9 -21.18 14.20 9.96
CA LYS A 9 -20.08 13.81 10.86
C LYS A 9 -19.33 12.56 10.37
N MET A 10 -20.05 11.59 9.81
CA MET A 10 -19.42 10.41 9.20
C MET A 10 -18.60 10.80 7.98
N TYR A 11 -19.10 11.69 7.12
CA TYR A 11 -18.40 12.22 5.96
C TYR A 11 -17.07 12.86 6.37
N ASP A 12 -17.09 13.76 7.36
CA ASP A 12 -15.87 14.40 7.89
C ASP A 12 -14.88 13.37 8.43
N GLN A 13 -15.36 12.36 9.16
CA GLN A 13 -14.50 11.30 9.68
C GLN A 13 -13.89 10.43 8.59
N MET A 14 -14.58 10.18 7.47
CA MET A 14 -14.00 9.42 6.35
C MET A 14 -12.85 10.16 5.68
N PHE A 15 -12.94 11.48 5.52
CA PHE A 15 -11.82 12.29 5.03
C PHE A 15 -10.66 12.35 6.02
N ASN A 16 -10.95 12.49 7.31
CA ASN A 16 -9.93 12.46 8.36
C ASN A 16 -9.19 11.11 8.40
N ASP A 17 -9.92 10.01 8.25
CA ASP A 17 -9.33 8.67 8.21
C ASP A 17 -8.47 8.46 6.95
N ILE A 18 -8.88 8.99 5.79
CA ILE A 18 -8.04 9.04 4.58
C ILE A 18 -6.73 9.77 4.87
N ASN A 19 -6.81 10.97 5.46
CA ASN A 19 -5.62 11.78 5.78
C ASN A 19 -4.68 11.04 6.75
N ARG A 20 -5.23 10.36 7.77
CA ARG A 20 -4.44 9.59 8.73
C ARG A 20 -3.64 8.48 8.06
N HIS A 21 -4.26 7.71 7.16
CA HIS A 21 -3.57 6.61 6.47
C HIS A 21 -2.46 7.11 5.55
N ILE A 22 -2.64 8.26 4.89
CA ILE A 22 -1.59 8.90 4.07
C ILE A 22 -0.40 9.34 4.95
N MET A 23 -0.66 9.89 6.15
CA MET A 23 0.40 10.33 7.07
C MET A 23 1.22 9.17 7.65
N VAL A 24 0.57 8.06 8.05
CA VAL A 24 1.28 6.85 8.56
C VAL A 24 2.22 6.29 7.51
N VAL A 25 1.81 6.33 6.24
CA VAL A 25 2.61 5.90 5.11
C VAL A 25 3.89 6.77 4.97
N TRP A 26 3.81 8.08 5.16
CA TRP A 26 4.99 8.96 5.20
C TRP A 26 5.94 8.69 6.37
N GLN A 27 5.41 8.41 7.55
CA GLN A 27 6.23 8.02 8.71
C GLN A 27 7.03 6.74 8.43
N SER A 28 6.43 5.81 7.68
CA SER A 28 7.06 4.55 7.29
C SER A 28 8.27 4.76 6.36
N VAL A 29 8.21 5.76 5.47
CA VAL A 29 9.37 6.16 4.64
C VAL A 29 10.52 6.67 5.50
N GLY A 30 10.23 7.48 6.53
CA GLY A 30 11.24 7.98 7.47
C GLY A 30 11.98 6.86 8.21
N VAL A 31 11.24 5.85 8.69
CA VAL A 31 11.82 4.66 9.33
C VAL A 31 12.73 3.90 8.37
N LEU A 32 12.32 3.75 7.11
CA LEU A 32 13.11 3.04 6.10
C LEU A 32 14.42 3.77 5.77
N VAL A 33 14.42 5.09 5.69
CA VAL A 33 15.65 5.89 5.53
C VAL A 33 16.56 5.73 6.75
N GLY A 34 15.98 5.76 7.97
CA GLY A 34 16.73 5.52 9.21
C GLY A 34 17.38 4.13 9.28
N ALA A 35 16.78 3.13 8.63
CA ALA A 35 17.31 1.76 8.60
C ALA A 35 18.70 1.66 7.95
N PHE A 36 19.05 2.59 7.06
CA PHE A 36 20.40 2.62 6.46
C PHE A 36 21.50 2.89 7.49
N ALA A 37 21.17 3.49 8.63
CA ALA A 37 22.13 3.66 9.73
C ALA A 37 22.64 2.32 10.29
N VAL A 38 21.90 1.21 10.09
CA VAL A 38 22.34 -0.13 10.48
C VAL A 38 23.60 -0.55 9.73
N PHE A 39 23.82 -0.09 8.49
CA PHE A 39 25.05 -0.41 7.75
C PHE A 39 26.32 0.17 8.40
N ALA A 40 26.22 1.29 9.12
CA ALA A 40 27.36 1.81 9.90
C ALA A 40 27.77 0.86 11.04
N LEU A 41 26.85 0.03 11.54
CA LEU A 41 27.15 -1.01 12.53
C LEU A 41 27.78 -2.25 11.89
N VAL A 42 27.53 -2.48 10.59
CA VAL A 42 28.18 -3.54 9.82
C VAL A 42 29.65 -3.22 9.62
N GLU A 43 30.00 -1.99 9.24
CA GLU A 43 31.39 -1.55 9.09
C GLU A 43 32.20 -1.70 10.38
N LYS A 44 31.56 -1.49 11.53
CA LYS A 44 32.15 -1.66 12.86
C LYS A 44 32.17 -3.11 13.35
N ASN A 45 31.77 -4.08 12.52
CA ASN A 45 31.64 -5.50 12.86
C ASN A 45 30.74 -5.77 14.08
N VAL A 46 29.80 -4.87 14.39
CA VAL A 46 28.85 -5.03 15.50
C VAL A 46 27.67 -5.90 15.06
N VAL A 47 27.21 -5.73 13.82
CA VAL A 47 26.09 -6.47 13.24
C VAL A 47 26.55 -7.17 11.97
N PRO A 48 26.30 -8.49 11.80
CA PRO A 48 26.64 -9.16 10.54
C PRO A 48 25.80 -8.62 9.38
N LEU A 49 26.42 -8.50 8.21
CA LEU A 49 25.77 -7.97 7.00
C LEU A 49 24.47 -8.70 6.66
N ASP A 50 24.43 -10.03 6.79
CA ASP A 50 23.26 -10.85 6.46
C ASP A 50 22.03 -10.43 7.30
N PHE A 51 22.23 -10.08 8.58
CA PHE A 51 21.17 -9.59 9.47
C PHE A 51 20.77 -8.14 9.19
N ALA A 52 21.74 -7.26 8.93
CA ALA A 52 21.46 -5.87 8.56
C ALA A 52 20.57 -5.79 7.32
N VAL A 53 20.87 -6.60 6.31
CA VAL A 53 20.08 -6.74 5.08
C VAL A 53 18.67 -7.23 5.41
N CYS A 54 18.51 -8.25 6.27
CA CYS A 54 17.19 -8.72 6.69
C CYS A 54 16.35 -7.64 7.37
N ILE A 55 16.95 -6.80 8.21
CA ILE A 55 16.25 -5.69 8.88
C ILE A 55 15.71 -4.68 7.85
N VAL A 56 16.54 -4.26 6.89
CA VAL A 56 16.11 -3.32 5.85
C VAL A 56 15.00 -3.94 4.98
N LEU A 57 15.12 -5.22 4.62
CA LEU A 57 14.09 -5.93 3.86
C LEU A 57 12.77 -6.05 4.63
N LEU A 58 12.81 -6.33 5.94
CA LEU A 58 11.62 -6.37 6.80
C LEU A 58 10.92 -5.01 6.84
N LEU A 59 11.69 -3.92 6.94
CA LEU A 59 11.12 -2.57 6.95
C LEU A 59 10.54 -2.17 5.60
N ALA A 60 11.19 -2.55 4.49
CA ALA A 60 10.65 -2.35 3.14
C ALA A 60 9.36 -3.15 2.93
N LEU A 61 9.32 -4.42 3.39
CA LEU A 61 8.12 -5.25 3.41
C LEU A 61 7.00 -4.61 4.22
N TRP A 62 7.32 -4.15 5.43
CA TRP A 62 6.37 -3.50 6.34
C TRP A 62 5.76 -2.26 5.70
N LEU A 63 6.56 -1.42 5.04
CA LEU A 63 6.09 -0.30 4.22
C LEU A 63 5.13 -0.78 3.13
N MET A 64 5.52 -1.77 2.32
CA MET A 64 4.68 -2.28 1.23
C MET A 64 3.34 -2.85 1.72
N ALA A 65 3.33 -3.51 2.89
CA ALA A 65 2.10 -3.99 3.52
C ALA A 65 1.18 -2.82 3.91
N HIS A 66 1.73 -1.76 4.52
CA HIS A 66 0.98 -0.55 4.87
C HIS A 66 0.43 0.16 3.63
N LEU A 67 1.14 0.13 2.50
CA LEU A 67 0.64 0.70 1.25
C LEU A 67 -0.59 -0.05 0.71
N PHE A 68 -0.60 -1.39 0.78
CA PHE A 68 -1.78 -2.17 0.36
C PHE A 68 -2.98 -1.92 1.27
N ASP A 69 -2.75 -1.86 2.58
CA ASP A 69 -3.81 -1.55 3.54
C ASP A 69 -4.33 -0.13 3.32
N ALA A 70 -3.46 0.88 3.27
CA ALA A 70 -3.84 2.27 3.01
C ALA A 70 -4.61 2.44 1.68
N ALA A 71 -4.23 1.72 0.62
CA ALA A 71 -4.96 1.73 -0.64
C ALA A 71 -6.40 1.20 -0.48
N TYR A 72 -6.58 0.11 0.28
CA TYR A 72 -7.90 -0.43 0.60
C TYR A 72 -8.73 0.56 1.42
N TRP A 73 -8.18 1.10 2.53
CA TRP A 73 -8.88 2.06 3.38
C TRP A 73 -9.29 3.31 2.60
N TYR A 74 -8.40 3.84 1.76
CA TYR A 74 -8.70 4.95 0.88
C TYR A 74 -9.90 4.65 -0.03
N ASN A 75 -9.86 3.54 -0.76
CA ASN A 75 -10.92 3.20 -1.71
C ASN A 75 -12.25 2.90 -1.00
N ARG A 76 -12.23 2.21 0.14
CA ARG A 76 -13.43 1.93 0.93
C ARG A 76 -14.06 3.22 1.46
N ASN A 77 -13.26 4.15 1.97
CA ASN A 77 -13.76 5.41 2.49
C ASN A 77 -14.37 6.28 1.38
N LEU A 78 -13.78 6.28 0.18
CA LEU A 78 -14.40 6.94 -0.98
C LEU A 78 -15.77 6.35 -1.35
N VAL A 79 -15.95 5.04 -1.23
CA VAL A 79 -17.26 4.40 -1.47
C VAL A 79 -18.28 4.87 -0.42
N ILE A 80 -17.89 4.95 0.85
CA ILE A 80 -18.74 5.47 1.93
C ILE A 80 -19.10 6.93 1.68
N ILE A 81 -18.11 7.76 1.36
CA ILE A 81 -18.29 9.17 1.01
C ILE A 81 -19.29 9.32 -0.13
N ALA A 82 -19.10 8.60 -1.24
CA ALA A 82 -20.02 8.60 -2.37
C ALA A 82 -21.44 8.16 -1.96
N ASN A 83 -21.57 7.14 -1.09
CA ASN A 83 -22.87 6.70 -0.58
C ASN A 83 -23.58 7.76 0.26
N ILE A 84 -22.82 8.55 1.03
CA ILE A 84 -23.31 9.69 1.81
C ILE A 84 -23.69 10.84 0.87
N GLU A 85 -22.83 11.21 -0.08
CA GLU A 85 -23.07 12.25 -1.08
C GLU A 85 -24.37 12.00 -1.84
N ARG A 86 -24.63 10.76 -2.27
CA ARG A 86 -25.89 10.36 -2.93
C ARG A 86 -27.14 10.48 -2.06
N GLN A 87 -27.02 10.76 -0.75
CA GLN A 87 -28.17 11.10 0.08
C GLN A 87 -28.58 12.57 -0.05
N PHE A 88 -27.66 13.44 -0.47
CA PHE A 88 -27.82 14.89 -0.48
C PHE A 88 -27.77 15.49 -1.89
N LEU A 89 -26.83 15.01 -2.71
CA LEU A 89 -26.59 15.49 -4.07
C LEU A 89 -27.60 14.94 -5.07
N ARG A 90 -27.87 15.74 -6.08
CA ARG A 90 -28.81 15.49 -7.17
C ARG A 90 -28.05 15.17 -8.45
N LYS A 91 -28.79 14.85 -9.52
CA LYS A 91 -28.20 14.50 -10.82
C LYS A 91 -27.42 15.68 -11.41
N GLU A 92 -27.92 16.89 -11.22
CA GLU A 92 -27.32 18.13 -11.74
C GLU A 92 -25.92 18.36 -11.15
N ASP A 93 -25.72 17.97 -9.89
CA ASP A 93 -24.45 18.10 -9.16
C ASP A 93 -23.32 17.26 -9.77
N LEU A 94 -23.63 16.28 -10.63
CA LEU A 94 -22.61 15.56 -11.40
C LEU A 94 -21.77 16.50 -12.27
N LYS A 95 -22.37 17.60 -12.75
CA LYS A 95 -21.69 18.64 -13.52
C LYS A 95 -21.37 19.87 -12.68
N GLU A 96 -22.24 20.24 -11.75
CA GLU A 96 -22.09 21.47 -10.97
C GLU A 96 -21.01 21.36 -9.88
N ILE A 97 -20.77 20.15 -9.34
CA ILE A 97 -19.79 19.91 -8.27
C ILE A 97 -18.70 18.93 -8.71
N HIS A 98 -19.02 17.64 -8.84
CA HIS A 98 -18.13 16.61 -9.38
C HIS A 98 -18.89 15.35 -9.76
N TYR A 99 -18.43 14.65 -10.80
CA TYR A 99 -19.11 13.45 -11.28
C TYR A 99 -18.81 12.17 -10.49
N TYR A 100 -17.82 12.19 -9.58
CA TYR A 100 -17.33 10.99 -8.91
C TYR A 100 -18.34 10.31 -7.96
N PHE A 101 -19.33 11.04 -7.44
CA PHE A 101 -20.36 10.41 -6.62
C PHE A 101 -21.33 9.58 -7.47
N GLY A 102 -21.40 9.81 -8.78
CA GLY A 102 -22.36 9.11 -9.66
C GLY A 102 -22.15 7.60 -9.76
N SER A 103 -20.91 7.12 -9.61
CA SER A 103 -20.56 5.70 -9.60
C SER A 103 -19.50 5.44 -8.54
N HIS A 104 -19.37 4.20 -8.07
CA HIS A 104 -18.20 3.82 -7.29
C HIS A 104 -17.02 3.53 -8.22
N ARG A 105 -15.81 3.72 -7.70
CA ARG A 105 -14.61 3.23 -8.40
C ARG A 105 -14.76 1.72 -8.64
N PRO A 106 -14.40 1.21 -9.83
CA PRO A 106 -14.69 -0.18 -10.18
C PRO A 106 -13.77 -1.19 -9.48
N SER A 107 -12.62 -0.75 -8.96
CA SER A 107 -11.61 -1.64 -8.40
C SER A 107 -10.82 -0.99 -7.28
N ASN A 108 -10.22 -1.83 -6.41
CA ASN A 108 -9.30 -1.39 -5.36
C ASN A 108 -7.94 -0.96 -5.94
N LYS A 109 -7.93 0.14 -6.69
CA LYS A 109 -6.73 0.65 -7.36
C LYS A 109 -5.97 1.59 -6.42
N MET A 110 -4.71 1.27 -6.20
CA MET A 110 -3.78 2.12 -5.45
C MET A 110 -3.59 3.46 -6.16
N ILE A 111 -3.75 4.55 -5.43
CA ILE A 111 -3.55 5.91 -5.93
C ILE A 111 -2.08 6.22 -6.20
N TYR A 112 -1.82 7.20 -7.08
CA TYR A 112 -0.49 7.45 -7.62
C TYR A 112 0.59 7.70 -6.55
N HIS A 113 0.30 8.49 -5.51
CA HIS A 113 1.31 8.74 -4.48
C HIS A 113 1.70 7.46 -3.72
N LEU A 114 0.75 6.58 -3.40
CA LEU A 114 1.04 5.27 -2.80
C LEU A 114 1.84 4.37 -3.77
N ARG A 115 1.56 4.46 -5.09
CA ARG A 115 2.33 3.73 -6.11
C ARG A 115 3.78 4.21 -6.18
N ILE A 116 4.03 5.51 -6.08
CA ILE A 116 5.40 6.06 -6.03
C ILE A 116 6.17 5.46 -4.85
N GLN A 117 5.52 5.38 -3.68
CA GLN A 117 6.14 4.79 -2.50
C GLN A 117 6.32 3.26 -2.60
N MET A 118 5.39 2.56 -3.26
CA MET A 118 5.55 1.14 -3.58
C MET A 118 6.77 0.92 -4.47
N THR A 119 6.95 1.74 -5.51
CA THR A 119 8.12 1.70 -6.39
C THR A 119 9.41 1.96 -5.61
N LEU A 120 9.40 2.92 -4.67
CA LEU A 120 10.55 3.16 -3.78
C LEU A 120 10.88 1.91 -2.94
N GLY A 121 9.90 1.30 -2.28
CA GLY A 121 10.10 0.08 -1.48
C GLY A 121 10.65 -1.08 -2.31
N ILE A 122 10.14 -1.27 -3.54
CA ILE A 122 10.64 -2.29 -4.48
C ILE A 122 12.07 -1.97 -4.91
N ALA A 123 12.37 -0.74 -5.31
CA ALA A 123 13.70 -0.33 -5.75
C ALA A 123 14.75 -0.53 -4.66
N LEU A 124 14.44 -0.15 -3.41
CA LEU A 124 15.31 -0.35 -2.26
C LEU A 124 15.54 -1.84 -1.96
N THR A 125 14.48 -2.65 -2.04
CA THR A 125 14.57 -4.10 -1.87
C THR A 125 15.51 -4.73 -2.91
N LEU A 126 15.34 -4.38 -4.20
CA LEU A 126 16.18 -4.87 -5.28
C LEU A 126 17.63 -4.42 -5.13
N MET A 127 17.86 -3.15 -4.76
CA MET A 127 19.19 -2.60 -4.55
C MET A 127 19.93 -3.35 -3.43
N VAL A 128 19.29 -3.53 -2.28
CA VAL A 128 19.88 -4.19 -1.11
C VAL A 128 20.14 -5.68 -1.38
N LEU A 129 19.21 -6.38 -2.05
CA LEU A 129 19.41 -7.78 -2.44
C LEU A 129 20.53 -7.95 -3.46
N SER A 130 20.62 -7.04 -4.44
CA SER A 130 21.68 -7.07 -5.46
C SER A 130 23.05 -6.84 -4.83
N TYR A 131 23.15 -5.87 -3.92
CA TYR A 131 24.35 -5.61 -3.13
C TYR A 131 24.76 -6.83 -2.30
N HIS A 132 23.81 -7.39 -1.54
CA HIS A 132 24.07 -8.60 -0.75
C HIS A 132 24.52 -9.78 -1.62
N PHE A 133 23.87 -9.98 -2.77
CA PHE A 133 24.21 -11.04 -3.71
C PHE A 133 25.64 -10.90 -4.23
N TYR A 134 26.00 -9.70 -4.66
CA TYR A 134 27.34 -9.40 -5.16
C TYR A 134 28.43 -9.64 -4.10
N ILE A 135 28.20 -9.22 -2.85
CA ILE A 135 29.21 -9.35 -1.79
C ILE A 135 29.27 -10.76 -1.19
N ARG A 136 28.14 -11.45 -1.04
CA ARG A 136 28.05 -12.70 -0.25
C ARG A 136 27.90 -13.97 -1.07
N VAL A 137 27.27 -13.88 -2.24
CA VAL A 137 26.92 -15.04 -3.07
C VAL A 137 27.94 -15.21 -4.20
N VAL A 138 28.25 -14.16 -4.95
CA VAL A 138 29.17 -14.24 -6.10
C VAL A 138 30.53 -14.84 -5.73
N PRO A 139 31.24 -14.38 -4.67
CA PRO A 139 32.52 -14.99 -4.28
C PRO A 139 32.41 -16.43 -3.77
N GLY A 140 31.21 -16.88 -3.42
CA GLY A 140 30.95 -18.23 -2.94
C GLY A 140 30.70 -19.25 -4.06
N LEU A 141 30.53 -18.81 -5.30
CA LEU A 141 30.22 -19.70 -6.44
C LEU A 141 31.40 -20.61 -6.81
N ASP A 142 32.62 -20.16 -6.55
CA ASP A 142 33.85 -20.92 -6.84
C ASP A 142 34.28 -21.83 -5.67
N LEU A 143 33.53 -21.84 -4.56
CA LEU A 143 33.87 -22.62 -3.37
C LEU A 143 33.23 -24.03 -3.41
N PRO A 144 33.87 -25.04 -2.80
CA PRO A 144 33.26 -26.36 -2.63
C PRO A 144 31.92 -26.31 -1.88
N LEU A 145 30.99 -27.19 -2.22
CA LEU A 145 29.64 -27.29 -1.62
C LEU A 145 29.65 -27.46 -0.10
N SER A 146 30.75 -27.94 0.48
CA SER A 146 30.93 -28.02 1.94
C SER A 146 30.94 -26.64 2.63
N ASN A 147 31.11 -25.54 1.89
CA ASN A 147 31.12 -24.17 2.41
C ASN A 147 29.76 -23.46 2.33
N ILE A 148 28.67 -24.18 2.07
CA ILE A 148 27.32 -23.60 2.07
C ILE A 148 26.99 -23.07 3.47
N SER A 149 26.63 -21.79 3.53
CA SER A 149 26.19 -21.13 4.77
C SER A 149 24.71 -20.75 4.64
N LEU A 150 23.85 -21.40 5.43
CA LEU A 150 22.41 -21.15 5.44
C LEU A 150 22.06 -19.69 5.81
N VAL A 151 22.92 -19.03 6.60
CA VAL A 151 22.73 -17.63 6.99
C VAL A 151 22.75 -16.70 5.77
N ARG A 152 23.56 -17.01 4.75
CA ARG A 152 23.60 -16.23 3.49
C ARG A 152 22.30 -16.35 2.68
N CYS A 153 21.53 -17.41 2.90
CA CYS A 153 20.23 -17.61 2.24
C CYS A 153 19.11 -16.80 2.90
N LEU A 154 19.29 -16.35 4.15
CA LEU A 154 18.24 -15.75 4.97
C LEU A 154 17.56 -14.53 4.30
N PRO A 155 18.29 -13.55 3.72
CA PRO A 155 17.65 -12.42 3.01
C PRO A 155 16.73 -12.84 1.86
N TYR A 156 17.09 -13.89 1.12
CA TYR A 156 16.34 -14.38 -0.03
C TYR A 156 15.11 -15.16 0.40
N LEU A 157 15.26 -16.06 1.37
CA LEU A 157 14.14 -16.80 1.97
C LEU A 157 13.11 -15.83 2.58
N LEU A 158 13.60 -14.82 3.30
CA LEU A 158 12.78 -13.74 3.84
C LEU A 158 12.04 -13.01 2.72
N THR A 159 12.72 -12.62 1.64
CA THR A 159 12.10 -11.91 0.51
C THR A 159 11.01 -12.76 -0.17
N ILE A 160 11.25 -14.05 -0.35
CA ILE A 160 10.26 -14.97 -0.94
C ILE A 160 9.03 -15.06 -0.03
N ALA A 161 9.24 -15.32 1.28
CA ALA A 161 8.15 -15.38 2.25
C ALA A 161 7.36 -14.06 2.31
N ALA A 162 8.07 -12.94 2.27
CA ALA A 162 7.53 -11.59 2.23
C ALA A 162 6.67 -11.34 0.98
N ALA A 163 7.15 -11.73 -0.19
CA ALA A 163 6.42 -11.60 -1.44
C ALA A 163 5.12 -12.43 -1.42
N LEU A 164 5.18 -13.68 -0.94
CA LEU A 164 3.99 -14.52 -0.78
C LEU A 164 2.97 -13.89 0.18
N TYR A 165 3.43 -13.33 1.30
CA TYR A 165 2.58 -12.61 2.24
C TYR A 165 1.92 -11.38 1.59
N LEU A 166 2.69 -10.55 0.87
CA LEU A 166 2.15 -9.36 0.19
C LEU A 166 1.14 -9.71 -0.91
N LEU A 167 1.37 -10.79 -1.65
CA LEU A 167 0.42 -11.28 -2.65
C LEU A 167 -0.90 -11.71 -1.99
N LYS A 168 -0.83 -12.43 -0.87
CA LYS A 168 -2.01 -12.79 -0.08
C LYS A 168 -2.73 -11.53 0.41
N LEU A 169 -2.02 -10.59 1.03
CA LEU A 169 -2.60 -9.35 1.54
C LEU A 169 -3.28 -8.53 0.44
N LYS A 170 -2.64 -8.37 -0.72
CA LYS A 170 -3.21 -7.69 -1.88
C LYS A 170 -4.53 -8.33 -2.31
N ASN A 171 -4.57 -9.66 -2.37
CA ASN A 171 -5.78 -10.41 -2.74
C ASN A 171 -6.88 -10.26 -1.69
N ASP A 172 -6.53 -10.30 -0.40
CA ASP A 172 -7.49 -10.11 0.70
C ASP A 172 -8.08 -8.70 0.68
N CYS A 173 -7.26 -7.66 0.47
CA CYS A 173 -7.72 -6.28 0.29
C CYS A 173 -8.66 -6.12 -0.91
N LYS A 174 -8.37 -6.81 -2.03
CA LYS A 174 -9.25 -6.81 -3.20
C LYS A 174 -10.61 -7.46 -2.87
N LYS A 175 -10.61 -8.64 -2.24
CA LYS A 175 -11.84 -9.34 -1.85
C LYS A 175 -12.70 -8.52 -0.90
N LYS A 176 -12.09 -7.90 0.12
CA LYS A 176 -12.78 -7.01 1.07
C LYS A 176 -13.43 -5.82 0.37
N TYR A 177 -12.79 -5.28 -0.66
CA TYR A 177 -13.34 -4.16 -1.44
C TYR A 177 -14.53 -4.61 -2.30
N GLU A 178 -14.40 -5.74 -3.00
CA GLU A 178 -15.47 -6.33 -3.81
C GLU A 178 -16.69 -6.71 -2.95
N GLU A 179 -16.45 -7.31 -1.78
CA GLU A 179 -17.47 -7.57 -0.78
C GLU A 179 -18.16 -6.27 -0.35
N PHE A 180 -17.40 -5.22 -0.02
CA PHE A 180 -17.99 -3.94 0.39
C PHE A 180 -18.87 -3.31 -0.70
N LEU A 181 -18.44 -3.34 -1.97
CA LEU A 181 -19.25 -2.84 -3.09
C LEU A 181 -20.54 -3.64 -3.27
N ARG A 182 -20.49 -4.97 -3.07
CA ARG A 182 -21.65 -5.85 -3.20
C ARG A 182 -22.66 -5.62 -2.08
N GLU A 183 -22.20 -5.54 -0.83
CA GLU A 183 -23.07 -5.42 0.34
C GLU A 183 -23.52 -3.96 0.60
N SER A 184 -22.80 -2.97 0.08
CA SER A 184 -23.10 -1.53 0.29
C SER A 184 -23.06 -0.71 -1.02
N PRO A 185 -23.89 -1.04 -2.03
CA PRO A 185 -23.88 -0.38 -3.33
C PRO A 185 -24.41 1.07 -3.30
N GLY A 186 -25.11 1.45 -2.23
CA GLY A 186 -25.71 2.78 -2.08
C GLY A 186 -26.91 3.04 -3.01
N LYS A 187 -27.34 4.31 -3.08
CA LYS A 187 -28.36 4.74 -4.06
C LYS A 187 -27.75 4.74 -5.46
N THR A 188 -28.58 4.55 -6.49
CA THR A 188 -28.16 4.70 -7.89
C THR A 188 -28.48 6.12 -8.36
N ILE A 189 -27.55 6.74 -9.10
CA ILE A 189 -27.74 8.04 -9.76
C ILE A 189 -27.74 7.78 -11.27
N ASP A 190 -28.63 8.45 -12.01
CA ASP A 190 -28.60 8.39 -13.47
C ASP A 190 -27.37 9.13 -14.01
N THR A 191 -26.38 8.36 -14.46
CA THR A 191 -25.12 8.85 -15.02
C THR A 191 -25.14 8.97 -16.56
N THR A 192 -26.33 8.99 -17.18
CA THR A 192 -26.43 9.13 -18.64
C THR A 192 -25.74 10.41 -19.12
N GLY A 193 -24.76 10.27 -20.01
CA GLY A 193 -23.96 11.39 -20.53
C GLY A 193 -22.74 11.75 -19.69
N THR A 194 -22.46 11.03 -18.60
CA THR A 194 -21.23 11.16 -17.82
C THR A 194 -20.25 10.05 -18.22
N SER A 195 -19.00 10.43 -18.54
CA SER A 195 -17.93 9.48 -18.84
C SER A 195 -16.91 9.46 -17.71
N PHE A 196 -16.67 8.28 -17.13
CA PHE A 196 -15.71 8.10 -16.04
C PHE A 196 -14.31 7.83 -16.60
N GLY A 197 -13.42 8.82 -16.45
CA GLY A 197 -12.04 8.72 -16.92
C GLY A 197 -11.09 7.99 -15.96
N ILE A 198 -9.78 8.10 -16.25
CA ILE A 198 -8.68 7.50 -15.47
C ILE A 198 -8.74 7.90 -13.99
N GLY A 199 -9.18 9.12 -13.68
CA GLY A 199 -9.36 9.60 -12.32
C GLY A 199 -10.32 8.74 -11.48
N HIS A 200 -11.30 8.10 -12.11
CA HIS A 200 -12.26 7.22 -11.44
C HIS A 200 -11.70 5.83 -11.09
N GLY A 201 -10.47 5.52 -11.53
CA GLY A 201 -9.83 4.23 -11.23
C GLY A 201 -10.11 3.12 -12.23
N HIS A 202 -10.59 3.46 -13.43
CA HIS A 202 -10.46 2.62 -14.63
C HIS A 202 -8.98 2.49 -15.01
#